data_AF-A0A166HR55-F1
#
_entry.id   AF-A0A166HR55-F1
#
_cell.length_a   1.000
_cell.length_b   1.000
_cell.length_c   1.000
_cell.angle_alpha   90.00
_cell.angle_beta   90.00
_cell.angle_gamma   90.00
#
_symmetry.space_group_name_H-M   'P 1'
#
loop_
_entity.id
_entity.type
_entity.pdbx_description
1 polymer ?
#
loop_
_entity_poly.entity_id
_entity_poly.type
_entity_poly.pdbx_seq_one_letter_code
_entity_poly.pdbx_strand_id
1 'polypeptide(L)'
;MSVSASSAVPTNGTSLSDILDGNHEDQFNEDSIPEAVEEDEAIDVPPKHGFCVECEDQPAEIRCNTCEDDYCEVCYTSQHRKGNRKRHANTPLGPVSVKKQKVVKAAARDNGVAEDVEDAKSESSSELDEDELMESIDESRPPKVSLPPKSVLERAKFIPMRLTLGERKYLRLLEAALSVSEYTDKVDIFGFGLSKTKRIVHQIRELCAILSGLLISADYQEGQKLVSDRNFEANAEFFGKIFELGRRHKIMNPDKMRTTYGKLIYLLQDSQNPEVSDMLGFSCVIPLVTVYGVLEAHDSLALLEDDLIATATQEIIAEGRRRREIQIDIKKKEKAIEILASRYARRDGLSQEQLRQCLYSIGDNAAFLRVNRDPCEKMIFQLKEFFDPSDAKVGRSLAIHSGQGGARLSHNHSRQYSYVIQSLTLWKEILQDMFRLWTLAEQDLLSTTARYRLTDTGQGLNRVQPAPKTLRAMHVILSNAQQNIGSWVGSSVVHMGDHNVPNSLVFVDKYSQIYRILLPICNTLSQIPKLMEVPSLKAYITKEFGSERDLQIEILSDFFRHAFDGSGADNFYDAGSCVDGRLTSAWNWCASIEKKRYFSIFLLTGFSGFDGAW
;
A
#
# COMPACT_ATOMS: atom_id res chain seq x y z
N MET A 1 -38.77 -63.99 -36.94
CA MET A 1 -39.46 -62.69 -37.07
C MET A 1 -39.59 -62.08 -35.67
N SER A 2 -38.93 -60.94 -35.43
CA SER A 2 -39.34 -59.82 -34.52
C SER A 2 -39.50 -60.11 -33.00
N VAL A 3 -39.09 -59.30 -32.01
CA VAL A 3 -38.52 -57.95 -31.89
C VAL A 3 -37.91 -57.77 -30.46
N SER A 4 -36.94 -56.85 -30.33
CA SER A 4 -36.70 -55.88 -29.22
C SER A 4 -36.10 -56.26 -27.86
N ALA A 5 -34.93 -55.69 -27.57
CA ALA A 5 -34.30 -55.53 -26.25
C ALA A 5 -34.11 -54.03 -25.95
N SER A 6 -34.38 -53.59 -24.71
CA SER A 6 -34.24 -52.20 -24.24
C SER A 6 -32.89 -51.96 -23.56
N SER A 7 -32.25 -50.82 -23.88
CA SER A 7 -31.00 -50.34 -23.27
C SER A 7 -31.26 -49.27 -22.20
N ALA A 8 -30.53 -49.38 -21.08
CA ALA A 8 -30.41 -48.35 -20.04
C ALA A 8 -29.04 -47.65 -20.14
N VAL A 9 -29.03 -46.35 -19.83
CA VAL A 9 -27.93 -45.39 -19.96
C VAL A 9 -26.98 -45.45 -18.76
N PRO A 10 -25.64 -45.46 -18.94
CA PRO A 10 -24.68 -45.24 -17.86
C PRO A 10 -24.14 -43.80 -17.81
N THR A 11 -23.91 -43.32 -16.60
CA THR A 11 -23.30 -42.04 -16.22
C THR A 11 -21.78 -42.16 -16.16
N ASN A 12 -21.04 -41.38 -16.95
CA ASN A 12 -19.57 -41.32 -16.89
C ASN A 12 -19.10 -40.10 -16.08
N GLY A 13 -18.66 -40.35 -14.84
CA GLY A 13 -17.69 -39.50 -14.14
C GLY A 13 -16.31 -40.13 -14.32
N THR A 14 -15.33 -39.35 -14.79
CA THR A 14 -13.96 -39.82 -15.02
C THR A 14 -13.17 -39.83 -13.72
N SER A 15 -12.50 -40.95 -13.48
CA SER A 15 -11.74 -41.27 -12.25
C SER A 15 -10.25 -40.99 -12.47
N LEU A 16 -9.55 -40.60 -11.40
CA LEU A 16 -8.12 -40.26 -11.37
C LEU A 16 -7.18 -41.40 -11.83
N SER A 17 -7.73 -42.61 -12.02
CA SER A 17 -7.05 -43.78 -12.59
C SER A 17 -6.81 -43.66 -14.11
N ASP A 18 -7.63 -42.89 -14.83
CA ASP A 18 -7.59 -42.82 -16.29
C ASP A 18 -6.50 -41.85 -16.82
N ILE A 19 -5.79 -41.17 -15.91
CA ILE A 19 -4.75 -40.17 -16.21
C ILE A 19 -3.33 -40.74 -16.04
N LEU A 20 -3.16 -41.91 -15.41
CA LEU A 20 -1.85 -42.40 -14.97
C LEU A 20 -1.23 -43.53 -15.81
N ASP A 21 -1.95 -44.12 -16.75
CA ASP A 21 -1.41 -45.17 -17.64
C ASP A 21 -1.05 -44.59 -19.01
N GLY A 22 0.22 -44.21 -19.16
CA GLY A 22 0.79 -43.76 -20.42
C GLY A 22 0.86 -44.90 -21.45
N ASN A 23 0.11 -44.77 -22.55
CA ASN A 23 0.44 -45.32 -23.86
C ASN A 23 -0.50 -44.80 -24.96
N HIS A 24 0.11 -44.52 -26.12
CA HIS A 24 -0.45 -44.18 -27.44
C HIS A 24 -0.83 -42.71 -27.68
N GLU A 25 -0.57 -42.10 -28.83
CA GLU A 25 0.40 -42.24 -29.94
C GLU A 25 -0.01 -41.10 -30.89
N ASP A 26 0.97 -40.40 -31.44
CA ASP A 26 0.80 -39.19 -32.25
C ASP A 26 -0.12 -39.40 -33.47
N GLN A 27 -1.13 -38.52 -33.60
CA GLN A 27 -1.68 -38.14 -34.90
C GLN A 27 -1.68 -36.62 -35.01
N PHE A 28 -0.55 -36.09 -35.52
CA PHE A 28 -0.47 -34.73 -36.03
C PHE A 28 -1.35 -34.62 -37.28
N ASN A 29 -2.37 -33.78 -37.23
CA ASN A 29 -3.03 -33.25 -38.42
C ASN A 29 -2.45 -31.85 -38.67
N GLU A 30 -1.49 -31.77 -39.60
CA GLU A 30 -1.14 -30.54 -40.30
C GLU A 30 -2.36 -30.11 -41.12
N ASP A 31 -3.08 -29.10 -40.66
CA ASP A 31 -3.83 -28.13 -41.50
C ASP A 31 -4.79 -27.34 -40.63
N SER A 32 -4.29 -26.28 -39.98
CA SER A 32 -5.03 -25.05 -39.66
C SER A 32 -4.12 -24.12 -38.87
N ILE A 33 -3.31 -23.34 -39.59
CA ILE A 33 -2.71 -22.10 -39.07
C ILE A 33 -3.84 -21.07 -39.09
N PRO A 34 -4.35 -20.54 -37.96
CA PRO A 34 -5.18 -19.36 -38.00
C PRO A 34 -4.29 -18.16 -38.34
N GLU A 35 -4.67 -17.50 -39.42
CA GLU A 35 -4.08 -16.28 -39.96
C GLU A 35 -3.91 -15.17 -38.91
N ALA A 36 -2.95 -14.29 -39.20
CA ALA A 36 -2.60 -13.11 -38.43
C ALA A 36 -3.84 -12.32 -37.98
N VAL A 37 -3.89 -11.99 -36.70
CA VAL A 37 -4.86 -11.04 -36.14
C VAL A 37 -4.52 -9.67 -36.71
N GLU A 38 -5.42 -9.12 -37.52
CA GLU A 38 -5.31 -7.78 -38.08
C GLU A 38 -5.18 -6.74 -36.96
N GLU A 39 -4.28 -5.78 -37.18
CA GLU A 39 -4.00 -4.64 -36.32
C GLU A 39 -5.25 -3.75 -36.22
N ASP A 40 -5.90 -3.70 -35.05
CA ASP A 40 -6.99 -2.75 -34.80
C ASP A 40 -6.42 -1.32 -34.82
N GLU A 41 -6.70 -0.60 -35.90
CA GLU A 41 -6.44 0.82 -36.05
C GLU A 41 -7.15 1.64 -34.97
N ALA A 42 -6.44 2.67 -34.47
CA ALA A 42 -6.92 3.59 -33.47
C ALA A 42 -8.14 4.39 -33.97
N ILE A 43 -9.32 4.04 -33.47
CA ILE A 43 -10.50 4.92 -33.55
C ILE A 43 -10.70 5.55 -32.18
N ASP A 44 -10.62 6.87 -32.14
CA ASP A 44 -10.96 7.72 -30.99
C ASP A 44 -12.48 7.64 -30.78
N VAL A 45 -12.92 6.88 -29.77
CA VAL A 45 -14.35 6.67 -29.47
C VAL A 45 -14.74 7.57 -28.29
N PRO A 46 -15.82 8.39 -28.40
CA PRO A 46 -16.40 9.10 -27.25
C PRO A 46 -16.75 8.11 -26.11
N PRO A 47 -16.95 8.57 -24.85
CA PRO A 47 -17.17 7.67 -23.72
C PRO A 47 -18.22 6.63 -24.07
N LYS A 48 -17.83 5.35 -24.00
CA LYS A 48 -18.70 4.23 -24.39
C LYS A 48 -20.00 4.35 -23.60
N HIS A 49 -21.13 4.43 -24.30
CA HIS A 49 -22.45 4.45 -23.68
C HIS A 49 -22.57 3.34 -22.63
N GLY A 50 -22.88 3.71 -21.37
CA GLY A 50 -22.96 2.78 -20.24
C GLY A 50 -21.72 2.72 -19.33
N PHE A 51 -20.70 3.57 -19.54
CA PHE A 51 -19.58 3.76 -18.62
C PHE A 51 -19.71 5.08 -17.83
N CYS A 52 -19.04 5.14 -16.68
CA CYS A 52 -19.02 6.32 -15.82
C CYS A 52 -18.43 7.53 -16.55
N VAL A 53 -19.12 8.68 -16.47
CA VAL A 53 -18.68 9.94 -17.11
C VAL A 53 -17.36 10.47 -16.55
N GLU A 54 -17.00 10.11 -15.33
CA GLU A 54 -15.81 10.65 -14.63
C GLU A 54 -14.55 9.84 -14.87
N CYS A 55 -14.62 8.52 -14.63
CA CYS A 55 -13.45 7.67 -14.76
C CYS A 55 -13.37 6.99 -16.13
N GLU A 56 -14.48 6.92 -16.86
CA GLU A 56 -14.62 6.23 -18.16
C GLU A 56 -14.22 4.74 -18.16
N ASP A 57 -13.91 4.17 -17.00
CA ASP A 57 -13.26 2.87 -16.83
C ASP A 57 -14.21 1.82 -16.24
N GLN A 58 -15.22 2.28 -15.50
CA GLN A 58 -16.18 1.42 -14.81
C GLN A 58 -17.56 1.58 -15.42
N PRO A 59 -18.37 0.50 -15.49
CA PRO A 59 -19.78 0.62 -15.86
C PRO A 59 -20.48 1.66 -14.99
N ALA A 60 -21.37 2.44 -15.59
CA ALA A 60 -22.23 3.31 -14.81
C ALA A 60 -23.31 2.49 -14.10
N GLU A 61 -23.40 2.67 -12.79
CA GLU A 61 -24.34 1.97 -11.92
C GLU A 61 -25.35 2.93 -11.28
N ILE A 62 -25.06 4.24 -11.30
CA ILE A 62 -25.87 5.26 -10.65
C ILE A 62 -26.03 6.45 -11.57
N ARG A 63 -27.28 6.80 -11.92
CA ARG A 63 -27.60 8.06 -12.58
C ARG A 63 -27.93 9.13 -11.55
N CYS A 64 -27.25 10.27 -11.63
CA CYS A 64 -27.61 11.43 -10.84
C CYS A 64 -28.71 12.21 -11.57
N ASN A 65 -29.93 12.26 -11.02
CA ASN A 65 -31.06 12.89 -11.69
C ASN A 65 -30.94 14.42 -11.75
N THR A 66 -30.10 15.01 -10.89
CA THR A 66 -29.87 16.46 -10.83
C THR A 66 -28.71 16.91 -11.72
N CYS A 67 -27.65 16.10 -11.82
CA CYS A 67 -26.55 16.35 -12.76
C CYS A 67 -26.87 15.87 -14.19
N GLU A 68 -27.86 14.98 -14.33
CA GLU A 68 -28.21 14.28 -15.56
C GLU A 68 -27.10 13.35 -16.12
N ASP A 69 -26.10 13.08 -15.29
CA ASP A 69 -24.91 12.30 -15.59
C ASP A 69 -24.96 10.89 -14.98
N ASP A 70 -24.29 9.94 -15.66
CA ASP A 70 -24.18 8.54 -15.25
C ASP A 70 -22.78 8.27 -14.63
N TYR A 71 -22.77 7.75 -13.40
CA TYR A 71 -21.56 7.52 -12.59
C TYR A 71 -21.43 6.05 -12.20
N CYS A 72 -20.20 5.58 -11.97
CA CYS A 72 -19.97 4.37 -11.17
C CYS A 72 -20.17 4.67 -9.68
N GLU A 73 -20.34 3.63 -8.87
CA GLU A 73 -20.56 3.77 -7.42
C GLU A 73 -19.46 4.59 -6.71
N VAL A 74 -18.19 4.35 -7.05
CA VAL A 74 -17.03 5.02 -6.45
C VAL A 74 -17.03 6.53 -6.75
N CYS A 75 -17.19 6.90 -8.02
CA CYS A 75 -17.19 8.31 -8.43
C CYS A 75 -18.44 9.04 -7.93
N TYR A 76 -19.60 8.38 -7.97
CA TYR A 76 -20.83 8.94 -7.42
C TYR A 76 -20.67 9.25 -5.94
N THR A 77 -20.27 8.26 -5.14
CA THR A 77 -20.10 8.39 -3.68
C THR A 77 -19.12 9.49 -3.34
N SER A 78 -18.00 9.60 -4.07
CA SER A 78 -16.99 10.62 -3.81
C SER A 78 -17.49 12.03 -4.13
N GLN A 79 -18.07 12.24 -5.32
CA GLN A 79 -18.54 13.57 -5.75
C GLN A 79 -19.81 14.04 -5.03
N HIS A 80 -20.65 13.11 -4.60
CA HIS A 80 -21.92 13.39 -3.94
C HIS A 80 -21.81 13.26 -2.41
N ARG A 81 -20.59 13.13 -1.86
CA ARG A 81 -20.37 13.07 -0.40
C ARG A 81 -20.62 14.40 0.32
N LYS A 82 -20.41 15.54 -0.35
CA LYS A 82 -20.34 16.88 0.26
C LYS A 82 -21.09 17.96 -0.54
N GLY A 83 -21.39 19.07 0.14
CA GLY A 83 -22.01 20.26 -0.45
C GLY A 83 -23.43 20.04 -0.96
N ASN A 84 -23.86 20.90 -1.89
CA ASN A 84 -25.20 20.83 -2.50
C ASN A 84 -25.47 19.50 -3.22
N ARG A 85 -24.40 18.82 -3.69
CA ARG A 85 -24.48 17.54 -4.39
C ARG A 85 -24.92 16.38 -3.50
N LYS A 86 -24.75 16.48 -2.17
CA LYS A 86 -25.21 15.46 -1.21
C LYS A 86 -26.73 15.22 -1.25
N ARG A 87 -27.50 16.22 -1.68
CA ARG A 87 -28.97 16.16 -1.77
C ARG A 87 -29.46 15.77 -3.16
N HIS A 88 -28.56 15.51 -4.12
CA HIS A 88 -28.98 15.12 -5.45
C HIS A 88 -29.67 13.75 -5.40
N ALA A 89 -30.85 13.67 -6.00
CA ALA A 89 -31.55 12.40 -6.15
C ALA A 89 -30.81 11.53 -7.17
N ASN A 90 -30.72 10.23 -6.88
CA ASN A 90 -30.12 9.26 -7.78
C ASN A 90 -31.08 8.13 -8.14
N THR A 91 -30.79 7.47 -9.25
CA THR A 91 -31.49 6.28 -9.71
C THR A 91 -30.45 5.20 -10.01
N PRO A 92 -30.53 4.00 -9.39
CA PRO A 92 -29.69 2.88 -9.76
C PRO A 92 -29.93 2.49 -11.22
N LEU A 93 -28.87 2.47 -12.02
CA LEU A 93 -28.86 1.91 -13.36
C LEU A 93 -28.72 0.39 -13.19
N GLY A 94 -29.78 -0.36 -13.45
CA GLY A 94 -29.77 -1.82 -13.29
C GLY A 94 -28.63 -2.49 -14.07
N PRO A 95 -28.23 -3.72 -13.70
CA PRO A 95 -27.08 -4.38 -14.32
C PRO A 95 -27.31 -4.51 -15.83
N VAL A 96 -26.38 -3.96 -16.62
CA VAL A 96 -26.33 -4.15 -18.07
C VAL A 96 -26.17 -5.65 -18.33
N SER A 97 -27.30 -6.33 -18.53
CA SER A 97 -27.34 -7.76 -18.74
C SER A 97 -26.80 -8.05 -20.13
N VAL A 98 -25.54 -8.49 -20.21
CA VAL A 98 -25.07 -9.29 -21.36
C VAL A 98 -26.03 -10.47 -21.47
N LYS A 99 -26.81 -10.52 -22.56
CA LYS A 99 -27.92 -11.46 -22.76
C LYS A 99 -27.48 -12.91 -22.52
N LYS A 100 -27.73 -13.45 -21.32
CA LYS A 100 -27.79 -14.90 -21.09
C LYS A 100 -29.11 -15.42 -21.67
N GLN A 101 -29.01 -16.44 -22.52
CA GLN A 101 -30.14 -17.14 -23.11
C GLN A 101 -31.09 -17.67 -22.03
N LYS A 102 -32.38 -17.42 -22.21
CA LYS A 102 -33.48 -17.90 -21.34
C LYS A 102 -33.59 -19.42 -21.42
N VAL A 103 -33.50 -20.09 -20.28
CA VAL A 103 -34.17 -21.39 -20.06
C VAL A 103 -35.39 -21.13 -19.17
N VAL A 104 -36.53 -21.66 -19.58
CA VAL A 104 -37.87 -21.42 -19.01
C VAL A 104 -38.28 -22.59 -18.11
N LYS A 105 -39.10 -22.26 -17.10
CA LYS A 105 -40.04 -23.07 -16.28
C LYS A 105 -39.51 -23.47 -14.89
N ALA A 106 -40.31 -23.45 -13.82
CA ALA A 106 -41.72 -23.09 -13.62
C ALA A 106 -41.97 -22.74 -12.14
N ALA A 107 -43.02 -21.96 -11.91
CA ALA A 107 -43.54 -21.60 -10.60
C ALA A 107 -44.28 -22.78 -9.93
N ALA A 108 -44.18 -22.85 -8.61
CA ALA A 108 -45.19 -23.43 -7.74
C ALA A 108 -45.39 -22.48 -6.55
N ARG A 109 -46.64 -22.02 -6.38
CA ARG A 109 -47.14 -21.31 -5.20
C ARG A 109 -47.69 -22.37 -4.24
N ASP A 110 -47.45 -22.21 -2.94
CA ASP A 110 -48.45 -22.57 -1.93
C ASP A 110 -48.32 -21.69 -0.67
N ASN A 111 -49.46 -21.45 -0.04
CA ASN A 111 -49.75 -20.50 1.02
C ASN A 111 -49.35 -21.01 2.42
N GLY A 112 -49.10 -20.08 3.35
CA GLY A 112 -49.02 -20.35 4.78
C GLY A 112 -49.14 -19.05 5.59
N VAL A 113 -49.98 -19.09 6.61
CA VAL A 113 -50.63 -17.96 7.31
C VAL A 113 -49.76 -17.34 8.40
N ALA A 114 -50.13 -16.10 8.74
CA ALA A 114 -49.59 -15.16 9.72
C ALA A 114 -49.35 -15.69 11.15
N GLU A 115 -48.44 -15.01 11.86
CA GLU A 115 -48.56 -14.73 13.30
C GLU A 115 -47.88 -13.40 13.65
N ASP A 116 -48.65 -12.55 14.34
CA ASP A 116 -48.30 -11.25 14.91
C ASP A 116 -47.37 -11.38 16.13
N VAL A 117 -46.37 -10.51 16.26
CA VAL A 117 -45.84 -10.11 17.56
C VAL A 117 -45.52 -8.61 17.55
N GLU A 118 -46.02 -7.95 18.59
CA GLU A 118 -46.20 -6.53 18.78
C GLU A 118 -44.92 -5.70 18.99
N ASP A 119 -45.13 -4.43 18.65
CA ASP A 119 -44.36 -3.20 18.84
C ASP A 119 -43.69 -3.03 20.22
N ALA A 120 -42.41 -2.64 20.22
CA ALA A 120 -41.77 -1.97 21.36
C ALA A 120 -40.90 -0.81 20.86
N LYS A 121 -41.42 0.40 21.09
CA LYS A 121 -40.85 1.72 20.81
C LYS A 121 -39.41 1.83 21.34
N SER A 122 -38.48 2.31 20.51
CA SER A 122 -37.20 2.86 20.97
C SER A 122 -37.17 4.36 20.66
N GLU A 123 -36.81 5.12 21.69
CA GLU A 123 -36.79 6.57 21.75
C GLU A 123 -35.63 7.15 20.95
N SER A 124 -35.93 8.24 20.24
CA SER A 124 -34.98 9.14 19.60
C SER A 124 -33.98 9.72 20.60
N SER A 125 -32.68 9.54 20.35
CA SER A 125 -31.64 10.37 20.95
C SER A 125 -30.86 11.09 19.85
N SER A 126 -30.73 12.39 20.05
CA SER A 126 -30.29 13.46 19.17
C SER A 126 -28.90 13.25 18.55
N GLU A 127 -28.85 13.28 17.23
CA GLU A 127 -27.62 13.52 16.46
C GLU A 127 -27.11 14.94 16.78
N LEU A 128 -25.84 15.05 17.16
CA LEU A 128 -25.13 16.32 17.33
C LEU A 128 -24.40 16.64 16.03
N ASP A 129 -24.65 17.85 15.52
CA ASP A 129 -24.16 18.41 14.27
C ASP A 129 -22.62 18.39 14.16
N GLU A 130 -22.10 17.66 13.16
CA GLU A 130 -20.68 17.60 12.76
C GLU A 130 -20.26 18.77 11.83
N ASP A 131 -21.09 19.81 11.68
CA ASP A 131 -20.96 20.81 10.62
C ASP A 131 -19.97 21.97 10.91
N GLU A 132 -19.44 22.15 12.12
CA GLU A 132 -18.68 23.37 12.47
C GLU A 132 -17.14 23.33 12.31
N LEU A 133 -16.53 22.23 11.84
CA LEU A 133 -15.05 22.10 11.89
C LEU A 133 -14.30 22.05 10.55
N MET A 134 -14.94 22.33 9.40
CA MET A 134 -14.25 22.30 8.10
C MET A 134 -14.67 23.38 7.08
N GLU A 135 -15.03 24.59 7.51
CA GLU A 135 -15.21 25.69 6.56
C GLU A 135 -13.87 26.29 6.08
N SER A 136 -13.84 26.58 4.77
CA SER A 136 -12.79 27.22 3.94
C SER A 136 -11.72 26.32 3.32
N ILE A 137 -12.09 25.60 2.25
CA ILE A 137 -11.23 25.47 1.06
C ILE A 137 -12.11 25.77 -0.16
N ASP A 138 -11.92 26.97 -0.70
CA ASP A 138 -12.49 27.45 -1.97
C ASP A 138 -11.85 26.69 -3.14
N GLU A 139 -12.67 26.10 -4.02
CA GLU A 139 -12.26 25.37 -5.23
C GLU A 139 -11.90 26.33 -6.39
N SER A 140 -11.07 27.33 -6.11
CA SER A 140 -10.45 28.15 -7.16
C SER A 140 -9.02 27.65 -7.43
N ARG A 141 -8.82 27.17 -8.66
CA ARG A 141 -7.58 26.64 -9.26
C ARG A 141 -6.31 27.27 -8.65
N PRO A 142 -5.43 26.51 -7.96
CA PRO A 142 -4.18 27.08 -7.48
C PRO A 142 -3.25 27.36 -8.66
N PRO A 143 -2.40 28.41 -8.58
CA PRO A 143 -1.46 28.73 -9.64
C PRO A 143 -0.45 27.60 -9.85
N LYS A 144 0.06 27.47 -11.08
CA LYS A 144 1.15 26.55 -11.46
C LYS A 144 2.37 26.81 -10.60
N VAL A 145 2.57 26.02 -9.56
CA VAL A 145 3.80 26.00 -8.77
C VAL A 145 4.28 24.57 -8.77
N SER A 146 5.23 24.26 -9.65
CA SER A 146 6.07 23.07 -9.47
C SER A 146 6.86 23.28 -8.19
N LEU A 147 6.46 22.61 -7.11
CA LEU A 147 7.18 22.66 -5.85
C LEU A 147 8.61 22.16 -6.11
N PRO A 148 9.65 22.94 -5.76
CA PRO A 148 11.03 22.48 -5.88
C PRO A 148 11.22 21.20 -5.03
N PRO A 149 12.25 20.38 -5.35
CA PRO A 149 12.59 19.22 -4.53
C PRO A 149 12.64 19.63 -3.05
N LYS A 150 11.88 18.94 -2.19
CA LYS A 150 11.84 19.28 -0.76
C LYS A 150 13.26 19.32 -0.22
N SER A 151 13.64 20.48 0.33
CA SER A 151 14.97 20.66 0.93
C SER A 151 15.21 19.61 2.02
N VAL A 152 16.48 19.35 2.32
CA VAL A 152 16.86 18.46 3.42
C VAL A 152 16.23 18.96 4.73
N LEU A 153 16.10 20.28 4.90
CA LEU A 153 15.42 20.91 6.02
C LEU A 153 13.95 20.47 6.15
N GLU A 154 13.16 20.55 5.08
CA GLU A 154 11.75 20.13 5.12
C GLU A 154 11.60 18.63 5.38
N ARG A 155 12.49 17.81 4.82
CA ARG A 155 12.48 16.36 5.07
C ARG A 155 12.86 16.02 6.51
N ALA A 156 13.82 16.71 7.09
CA ALA A 156 14.33 16.46 8.44
C ALA A 156 13.24 16.55 9.53
N LYS A 157 12.17 17.32 9.30
CA LYS A 157 10.98 17.39 10.18
C LYS A 157 10.31 16.04 10.39
N PHE A 158 10.44 15.14 9.41
CA PHE A 158 9.80 13.83 9.40
C PHE A 158 10.80 12.67 9.41
N ILE A 159 12.11 12.94 9.43
CA ILE A 159 13.15 11.91 9.54
C ILE A 159 13.34 11.60 11.02
N PRO A 160 12.95 10.41 11.49
CA PRO A 160 13.20 10.04 12.87
C PRO A 160 14.69 9.85 13.13
N MET A 161 15.13 10.10 14.35
CA MET A 161 16.50 9.79 14.74
C MET A 161 16.78 8.29 14.65
N ARG A 162 17.98 7.92 14.24
CA ARG A 162 18.45 6.54 14.23
C ARG A 162 18.53 5.98 15.64
N LEU A 163 18.16 4.72 15.87
CA LEU A 163 18.33 4.10 17.19
C LEU A 163 19.82 3.87 17.51
N THR A 164 20.24 4.30 18.70
CA THR A 164 21.53 3.94 19.31
C THR A 164 21.59 2.45 19.66
N LEU A 165 22.80 1.94 19.95
CA LEU A 165 22.97 0.55 20.39
C LEU A 165 22.19 0.24 21.69
N GLY A 166 22.15 1.20 22.63
CA GLY A 166 21.36 1.07 23.86
C GLY A 166 19.86 1.01 23.58
N GLU A 167 19.35 1.93 22.75
CA GLU A 167 17.92 1.94 22.36
C GLU A 167 17.49 0.65 21.65
N ARG A 168 18.37 0.02 20.86
CA ARG A 168 18.08 -1.27 20.22
C ARG A 168 17.86 -2.40 21.24
N LYS A 169 18.42 -2.32 22.44
CA LYS A 169 18.14 -3.28 23.54
C LYS A 169 16.67 -3.17 23.96
N TYR A 170 16.17 -1.95 24.17
CA TYR A 170 14.78 -1.69 24.55
C TYR A 170 13.79 -1.94 23.41
N LEU A 171 14.18 -1.73 22.15
CA LEU A 171 13.36 -2.14 21.01
C LEU A 171 13.11 -3.66 21.02
N ARG A 172 14.15 -4.47 21.25
CA ARG A 172 14.01 -5.94 21.34
C ARG A 172 13.12 -6.36 22.50
N LEU A 173 13.24 -5.66 23.64
CA LEU A 173 12.36 -5.84 24.80
C LEU A 173 10.88 -5.59 24.42
N LEU A 174 10.61 -4.50 23.70
CA LEU A 174 9.28 -4.17 23.21
C LEU A 174 8.74 -5.22 22.22
N GLU A 175 9.54 -5.59 21.23
CA GLU A 175 9.15 -6.60 20.25
C GLU A 175 8.82 -7.95 20.91
N ALA A 176 9.64 -8.37 21.88
CA ALA A 176 9.39 -9.58 22.67
C ALA A 176 8.07 -9.47 23.44
N ALA A 177 7.81 -8.36 24.12
CA ALA A 177 6.57 -8.15 24.87
C ALA A 177 5.32 -8.12 23.95
N LEU A 178 5.41 -7.45 22.79
CA LEU A 178 4.32 -7.40 21.81
C LEU A 178 4.07 -8.76 21.15
N SER A 179 5.11 -9.58 20.98
CA SER A 179 4.98 -10.91 20.35
C SER A 179 4.13 -11.88 21.17
N VAL A 180 4.20 -11.79 22.50
CA VAL A 180 3.41 -12.62 23.43
C VAL A 180 2.08 -11.97 23.84
N SER A 181 1.85 -10.73 23.44
CA SER A 181 0.62 -10.00 23.77
C SER A 181 -0.54 -10.41 22.88
N GLU A 182 -1.68 -10.71 23.50
CA GLU A 182 -2.97 -11.01 22.83
C GLU A 182 -3.89 -9.77 22.81
N TYR A 183 -3.30 -8.56 22.79
CA TYR A 183 -4.02 -7.30 22.99
C TYR A 183 -5.25 -7.16 22.08
N THR A 184 -5.04 -7.27 20.76
CA THR A 184 -6.10 -7.13 19.76
C THR A 184 -7.17 -8.19 19.91
N ASP A 185 -6.77 -9.42 20.22
CA ASP A 185 -7.67 -10.58 20.35
C ASP A 185 -8.61 -10.45 21.57
N LYS A 186 -8.20 -9.67 22.59
CA LYS A 186 -8.99 -9.43 23.81
C LYS A 186 -9.80 -8.13 23.78
N VAL A 187 -9.32 -7.10 23.05
CA VAL A 187 -9.94 -5.77 23.01
C VAL A 187 -10.94 -5.65 21.85
N ASP A 188 -10.58 -6.15 20.67
CA ASP A 188 -11.37 -5.99 19.44
C ASP A 188 -12.36 -7.15 19.24
N ILE A 189 -13.10 -7.48 20.31
CA ILE A 189 -14.17 -8.48 20.30
C ILE A 189 -15.47 -7.87 20.85
N PHE A 190 -16.60 -8.32 20.29
CA PHE A 190 -17.92 -8.13 20.86
C PHE A 190 -18.07 -9.05 22.08
N GLY A 191 -17.76 -8.54 23.27
CA GLY A 191 -17.76 -9.33 24.51
C GLY A 191 -18.83 -8.86 25.50
N PHE A 192 -19.45 -9.82 26.20
CA PHE A 192 -20.36 -9.60 27.33
C PHE A 192 -19.59 -9.85 28.64
N GLY A 193 -19.37 -8.81 29.45
CA GLY A 193 -18.65 -8.95 30.73
C GLY A 193 -18.07 -7.62 31.25
N LEU A 194 -16.78 -7.39 31.02
CA LEU A 194 -16.09 -6.13 31.40
C LEU A 194 -16.34 -5.02 30.37
N SER A 195 -16.51 -3.78 30.84
CA SER A 195 -16.56 -2.62 29.94
C SER A 195 -15.29 -2.54 29.10
N LYS A 196 -15.41 -2.09 27.84
CA LYS A 196 -14.28 -2.00 26.90
C LYS A 196 -13.11 -1.22 27.48
N THR A 197 -13.39 -0.09 28.14
CA THR A 197 -12.41 0.73 28.87
C THR A 197 -11.61 -0.08 29.90
N LYS A 198 -12.28 -0.87 30.75
CA LYS A 198 -11.60 -1.69 31.77
C LYS A 198 -10.74 -2.79 31.14
N ARG A 199 -11.19 -3.40 30.03
CA ARG A 199 -10.42 -4.39 29.28
C ARG A 199 -9.13 -3.79 28.71
N ILE A 200 -9.23 -2.62 28.08
CA ILE A 200 -8.09 -1.87 27.56
C ILE A 200 -7.07 -1.59 28.67
N VAL A 201 -7.50 -1.00 29.78
CA VAL A 201 -6.62 -0.66 30.91
C VAL A 201 -5.92 -1.92 31.46
N HIS A 202 -6.67 -3.02 31.60
CA HIS A 202 -6.10 -4.29 32.05
C HIS A 202 -5.02 -4.80 31.10
N GLN A 203 -5.28 -4.79 29.79
CA GLN A 203 -4.33 -5.24 28.77
C GLN A 203 -3.09 -4.35 28.67
N ILE A 204 -3.23 -3.02 28.81
CA ILE A 204 -2.08 -2.10 28.84
C ILE A 204 -1.21 -2.37 30.08
N ARG A 205 -1.83 -2.56 31.25
CA ARG A 205 -1.10 -2.89 32.49
C ARG A 205 -0.41 -4.26 32.40
N GLU A 206 -1.05 -5.25 31.77
CA GLU A 206 -0.45 -6.56 31.50
C GLU A 206 0.80 -6.42 30.62
N LEU A 207 0.74 -5.66 29.52
CA LEU A 207 1.91 -5.41 28.68
C LEU A 207 3.03 -4.68 29.45
N CYS A 208 2.70 -3.66 30.24
CA CYS A 208 3.66 -2.95 31.07
C CYS A 208 4.33 -3.88 32.09
N ALA A 209 3.57 -4.82 32.69
CA ALA A 209 4.12 -5.83 33.59
C ALA A 209 5.06 -6.81 32.88
N ILE A 210 4.74 -7.23 31.64
CA ILE A 210 5.61 -8.08 30.81
C ILE A 210 6.94 -7.35 30.51
N LEU A 211 6.87 -6.08 30.08
CA LEU A 211 8.05 -5.24 29.84
C LEU A 211 8.92 -5.14 31.09
N SER A 212 8.30 -4.92 32.26
CA SER A 212 8.97 -4.83 33.55
C SER A 212 9.68 -6.14 33.92
N GLY A 213 9.00 -7.28 33.78
CA GLY A 213 9.54 -8.60 34.11
C GLY A 213 10.69 -9.03 33.17
N LEU A 214 10.55 -8.76 31.87
CA LEU A 214 11.61 -8.99 30.90
C LEU A 214 12.81 -8.06 31.14
N LEU A 215 12.58 -6.81 31.56
CA LEU A 215 13.65 -5.89 31.93
C LEU A 215 14.43 -6.41 33.15
N ILE A 216 13.78 -6.88 34.21
CA ILE A 216 14.48 -7.49 35.37
C ILE A 216 15.40 -8.63 34.93
N SER A 217 14.92 -9.45 33.99
CA SER A 217 15.69 -10.59 33.47
C SER A 217 16.90 -10.15 32.65
N ALA A 218 16.83 -8.98 31.98
CA ALA A 218 17.89 -8.44 31.12
C ALA A 218 18.82 -7.43 31.83
N ASP A 219 18.33 -6.75 32.87
CA ASP A 219 19.02 -5.78 33.71
C ASP A 219 18.34 -5.73 35.08
N TYR A 220 18.92 -6.47 36.03
CA TYR A 220 18.33 -6.62 37.36
C TYR A 220 18.20 -5.28 38.10
N GLN A 221 19.19 -4.40 37.99
CA GLN A 221 19.19 -3.14 38.73
C GLN A 221 18.15 -2.16 38.17
N GLU A 222 18.07 -2.03 36.84
CA GLU A 222 17.09 -1.17 36.20
C GLU A 222 15.67 -1.70 36.37
N GLY A 223 15.48 -3.02 36.19
CA GLY A 223 14.18 -3.67 36.39
C GLY A 223 13.69 -3.63 37.84
N GLN A 224 14.58 -3.75 38.82
CA GLN A 224 14.20 -3.66 40.24
C GLN A 224 13.67 -2.27 40.60
N LYS A 225 14.24 -1.19 40.05
CA LYS A 225 13.72 0.17 40.21
C LYS A 225 12.33 0.33 39.61
N LEU A 226 12.08 -0.30 38.46
CA LEU A 226 10.80 -0.25 37.78
C LEU A 226 9.69 -0.99 38.57
N VAL A 227 10.04 -2.08 39.25
CA VAL A 227 9.10 -2.95 39.96
C VAL A 227 8.94 -2.62 41.44
N SER A 228 9.94 -2.00 42.09
CA SER A 228 9.90 -1.69 43.53
C SER A 228 8.69 -0.86 43.92
N ASP A 229 8.23 0.00 43.01
CA ASP A 229 7.20 0.99 43.34
C ASP A 229 5.79 0.50 42.97
N ARG A 230 5.68 -0.60 42.19
CA ARG A 230 4.42 -1.09 41.55
C ARG A 230 3.53 0.02 40.95
N ASN A 231 4.11 1.19 40.71
CA ASN A 231 3.43 2.40 40.31
C ASN A 231 3.79 2.64 38.85
N PHE A 232 2.83 2.41 37.97
CA PHE A 232 3.03 2.62 36.53
C PHE A 232 3.21 4.10 36.20
N GLU A 233 2.60 5.00 36.98
CA GLU A 233 2.74 6.46 36.82
C GLU A 233 4.19 6.92 37.08
N ALA A 234 4.84 6.37 38.10
CA ALA A 234 6.25 6.67 38.40
C ALA A 234 7.20 6.25 37.26
N ASN A 235 6.76 5.34 36.40
CA ASN A 235 7.52 4.79 35.28
C ASN A 235 7.00 5.27 33.91
N ALA A 236 6.14 6.29 33.87
CA ALA A 236 5.53 6.80 32.65
C ALA A 236 6.57 7.19 31.58
N GLU A 237 7.66 7.85 31.99
CA GLU A 237 8.74 8.26 31.09
C GLU A 237 9.42 7.05 30.42
N PHE A 238 9.60 5.96 31.15
CA PHE A 238 10.20 4.73 30.62
C PHE A 238 9.28 4.08 29.57
N PHE A 239 8.00 3.89 29.88
CA PHE A 239 7.06 3.27 28.94
C PHE A 239 6.86 4.14 27.69
N GLY A 240 6.68 5.45 27.88
CA GLY A 240 6.57 6.41 26.78
C GLY A 240 7.78 6.36 25.85
N LYS A 241 9.01 6.33 26.40
CA LYS A 241 10.24 6.16 25.61
C LYS A 241 10.23 4.84 24.84
N ILE A 242 9.93 3.71 25.49
CA ILE A 242 9.90 2.41 24.81
C ILE A 242 8.91 2.40 23.64
N PHE A 243 7.69 2.90 23.83
CA PHE A 243 6.69 2.94 22.77
C PHE A 243 7.10 3.89 21.62
N GLU A 244 7.74 5.02 21.92
CA GLU A 244 8.36 5.90 20.92
C GLU A 244 9.43 5.18 20.09
N LEU A 245 10.31 4.39 20.73
CA LEU A 245 11.35 3.62 20.04
C LEU A 245 10.75 2.66 18.99
N GLY A 246 9.65 1.99 19.33
CA GLY A 246 8.94 1.11 18.41
C GLY A 246 8.39 1.86 17.19
N ARG A 247 7.76 3.01 17.42
CA ARG A 247 7.21 3.89 16.37
C ARG A 247 8.30 4.43 15.45
N ARG A 248 9.36 4.98 16.03
CA ARG A 248 10.55 5.47 15.32
C ARG A 248 11.22 4.38 14.48
N HIS A 249 11.39 3.19 15.06
CA HIS A 249 11.95 2.04 14.33
C HIS A 249 11.10 1.65 13.13
N LYS A 250 9.77 1.57 13.30
CA LYS A 250 8.85 1.19 12.23
C LYS A 250 8.85 2.19 11.08
N ILE A 251 8.79 3.50 11.35
CA ILE A 251 8.84 4.55 10.31
C ILE A 251 10.10 4.40 9.46
N MET A 252 11.25 4.21 10.11
CA MET A 252 12.53 4.05 9.42
C MET A 252 12.65 2.72 8.67
N ASN A 253 11.92 1.68 9.10
CA ASN A 253 12.03 0.32 8.60
C ASN A 253 10.62 -0.30 8.40
N PRO A 254 9.86 0.11 7.37
CA PRO A 254 8.49 -0.35 7.16
C PRO A 254 8.33 -1.89 7.10
N ASP A 255 9.37 -2.61 6.71
CA ASP A 255 9.33 -4.09 6.64
C ASP A 255 9.49 -4.81 7.96
N LYS A 256 9.87 -4.10 9.02
CA LYS A 256 10.05 -4.68 10.37
C LYS A 256 8.75 -4.56 11.16
N MET A 257 8.67 -5.30 12.27
CA MET A 257 7.49 -5.34 13.14
C MET A 257 6.16 -5.64 12.39
N ARG A 258 6.18 -6.52 11.38
CA ARG A 258 4.99 -6.83 10.53
C ARG A 258 3.78 -7.28 11.35
N THR A 259 4.00 -8.14 12.34
CA THR A 259 2.93 -8.73 13.17
C THR A 259 2.72 -8.01 14.51
N THR A 260 3.65 -7.16 14.92
CA THR A 260 3.67 -6.55 16.26
C THR A 260 3.31 -5.06 16.25
N TYR A 261 3.57 -4.34 15.15
CA TYR A 261 3.34 -2.90 15.10
C TYR A 261 1.86 -2.52 15.18
N GLY A 262 0.97 -3.30 14.52
CA GLY A 262 -0.47 -3.09 14.62
C GLY A 262 -0.96 -3.14 16.07
N LYS A 263 -0.46 -4.11 16.86
CA LYS A 263 -0.76 -4.20 18.29
C LYS A 263 -0.29 -2.97 19.06
N LEU A 264 0.94 -2.51 18.79
CA LEU A 264 1.48 -1.30 19.42
C LEU A 264 0.63 -0.08 19.13
N ILE A 265 0.35 0.22 17.86
CA ILE A 265 -0.34 1.45 17.50
C ILE A 265 -1.82 1.44 17.93
N TYR A 266 -2.49 0.28 17.91
CA TYR A 266 -3.86 0.15 18.42
C TYR A 266 -3.95 0.26 19.93
N LEU A 267 -2.95 -0.25 20.65
CA LEU A 267 -2.81 0.01 22.08
C LEU A 267 -2.65 1.49 22.38
N LEU A 268 -1.77 2.17 21.65
CA LEU A 268 -1.56 3.61 21.82
C LEU A 268 -2.79 4.42 21.44
N GLN A 269 -3.49 4.04 20.37
CA GLN A 269 -4.76 4.64 19.96
C GLN A 269 -5.83 4.52 21.07
N ASP A 270 -5.96 3.36 21.70
CA ASP A 270 -6.90 3.17 22.81
C ASP A 270 -6.47 3.95 24.07
N SER A 271 -5.17 4.10 24.31
CA SER A 271 -4.64 4.88 25.44
C SER A 271 -4.97 6.37 25.36
N GLN A 272 -5.33 6.89 24.17
CA GLN A 272 -5.76 8.28 23.99
C GLN A 272 -7.20 8.54 24.44
N ASN A 273 -7.97 7.51 24.80
CA ASN A 273 -9.28 7.71 25.41
C ASN A 273 -9.11 8.33 26.82
N PRO A 274 -9.73 9.48 27.13
CA PRO A 274 -9.62 10.13 28.44
C PRO A 274 -9.90 9.21 29.62
N GLU A 275 -10.95 8.37 29.54
CA GLU A 275 -11.25 7.42 30.63
C GLU A 275 -10.12 6.39 30.83
N VAL A 276 -9.49 5.95 29.74
CA VAL A 276 -8.37 5.00 29.79
C VAL A 276 -7.14 5.71 30.36
N SER A 277 -6.83 6.90 29.86
CA SER A 277 -5.70 7.72 30.33
C SER A 277 -5.82 8.02 31.82
N ASP A 278 -7.00 8.42 32.29
CA ASP A 278 -7.27 8.70 33.71
C ASP A 278 -7.10 7.44 34.58
N MET A 279 -7.57 6.28 34.11
CA MET A 279 -7.40 5.01 34.83
C MET A 279 -5.95 4.50 34.81
N LEU A 280 -5.17 4.82 33.78
CA LEU A 280 -3.75 4.49 33.71
C LEU A 280 -2.91 5.40 34.60
N GLY A 281 -3.30 6.67 34.74
CA GLY A 281 -2.57 7.68 35.49
C GLY A 281 -1.38 8.28 34.73
N PHE A 282 -1.16 7.91 33.46
CA PHE A 282 -0.09 8.45 32.64
C PHE A 282 -0.37 8.34 31.14
N SER A 283 0.33 9.15 30.32
CA SER A 283 0.27 9.06 28.86
C SER A 283 1.23 8.00 28.32
N CYS A 284 0.72 7.10 27.49
CA CYS A 284 1.55 6.14 26.74
C CYS A 284 2.18 6.76 25.47
N VAL A 285 1.73 7.94 25.05
CA VAL A 285 2.18 8.58 23.80
C VAL A 285 3.03 9.80 24.13
N ILE A 286 4.24 9.81 23.59
CA ILE A 286 5.13 10.98 23.55
C ILE A 286 5.46 11.34 22.09
N PRO A 287 5.89 12.59 21.81
CA PRO A 287 6.34 13.00 20.48
C PRO A 287 7.52 12.18 19.98
N LEU A 288 7.57 11.94 18.67
CA LEU A 288 8.71 11.29 18.03
C LEU A 288 9.95 12.17 18.07
N VAL A 289 11.12 11.55 18.27
CA VAL A 289 12.40 12.25 18.18
C VAL A 289 12.84 12.29 16.71
N THR A 290 12.83 13.49 16.11
CA THR A 290 13.24 13.72 14.71
C THR A 290 14.56 14.45 14.61
N VAL A 291 15.23 14.34 13.46
CA VAL A 291 16.49 15.07 13.19
C VAL A 291 16.29 16.56 13.34
N TYR A 292 15.21 17.11 12.77
CA TYR A 292 14.88 18.53 12.91
C TYR A 292 14.68 18.92 14.38
N GLY A 293 13.89 18.15 15.14
CA GLY A 293 13.61 18.49 16.54
C GLY A 293 14.88 18.51 17.41
N VAL A 294 15.83 17.60 17.17
CA VAL A 294 17.12 17.59 17.88
C VAL A 294 17.97 18.82 17.50
N LEU A 295 18.04 19.18 16.21
CA LEU A 295 18.83 20.32 15.75
C LEU A 295 18.22 21.67 16.14
N GLU A 296 16.89 21.77 16.13
CA GLU A 296 16.14 22.96 16.56
C GLU A 296 16.35 23.22 18.06
N ALA A 297 16.27 22.19 18.89
CA ALA A 297 16.49 22.30 20.34
C ALA A 297 17.90 22.80 20.71
N HIS A 298 18.86 22.76 19.78
CA HIS A 298 20.25 23.16 19.99
C HIS A 298 20.73 24.25 19.01
N ASP A 299 19.79 24.98 18.39
CA ASP A 299 20.07 26.08 17.45
C ASP A 299 21.16 25.73 16.40
N SER A 300 20.97 24.57 15.76
CA SER A 300 21.91 23.97 14.82
C SER A 300 21.25 23.60 13.49
N LEU A 301 20.12 24.22 13.16
CA LEU A 301 19.38 24.00 11.90
C LEU A 301 20.18 24.38 10.65
N ALA A 302 21.11 25.33 10.77
CA ALA A 302 22.00 25.73 9.68
C ALA A 302 22.87 24.59 9.13
N LEU A 303 23.00 23.45 9.85
CA LEU A 303 23.63 22.24 9.32
C LEU A 303 22.87 21.66 8.11
N LEU A 304 21.55 21.77 8.08
CA LEU A 304 20.69 21.18 7.04
C LEU A 304 20.78 21.91 5.71
N GLU A 305 21.38 23.11 5.71
CA GLU A 305 21.58 23.96 4.55
C GLU A 305 23.06 24.08 4.15
N ASP A 306 23.97 23.41 4.87
CA ASP A 306 25.40 23.41 4.56
C ASP A 306 25.69 22.67 3.25
N ASP A 307 26.58 23.21 2.42
CA ASP A 307 26.98 22.63 1.13
C ASP A 307 27.47 21.17 1.25
N LEU A 308 28.03 20.79 2.39
CA LEU A 308 28.52 19.43 2.62
C LEU A 308 27.40 18.43 2.96
N ILE A 309 26.16 18.87 3.23
CA ILE A 309 25.07 17.99 3.65
C ILE A 309 24.79 16.91 2.61
N ALA A 310 24.74 17.28 1.33
CA ALA A 310 24.51 16.35 0.23
C ALA A 310 25.61 15.26 0.17
N THR A 311 26.87 15.65 0.36
CA THR A 311 28.00 14.71 0.36
C THR A 311 28.01 13.82 1.61
N ALA A 312 27.61 14.37 2.77
CA ALA A 312 27.57 13.65 4.03
C ALA A 312 26.44 12.61 4.09
N THR A 313 25.32 12.86 3.39
CA THR A 313 24.12 12.02 3.47
C THR A 313 23.86 11.19 2.22
N GLN A 314 24.62 11.37 1.14
CA GLN A 314 24.47 10.56 -0.08
C GLN A 314 24.66 9.07 0.19
N GLU A 315 23.90 8.24 -0.51
CA GLU A 315 24.09 6.80 -0.47
C GLU A 315 25.23 6.37 -1.39
N ILE A 316 25.98 5.34 -0.97
CA ILE A 316 27.09 4.80 -1.73
C ILE A 316 26.61 3.59 -2.51
N ILE A 317 26.51 3.73 -3.83
CA ILE A 317 26.12 2.67 -4.75
C ILE A 317 27.37 1.87 -5.13
N ALA A 318 27.32 0.56 -4.90
CA ALA A 318 28.44 -0.36 -5.18
C ALA A 318 28.29 -1.10 -6.53
N GLU A 319 27.07 -1.21 -7.05
CA GLU A 319 26.75 -1.99 -8.25
C GLU A 319 27.52 -1.48 -9.48
N GLY A 320 28.15 -2.40 -10.22
CA GLY A 320 28.89 -2.09 -11.44
C GLY A 320 30.19 -1.30 -11.26
N ARG A 321 30.62 -1.00 -10.01
CA ARG A 321 31.74 -0.11 -9.72
C ARG A 321 32.95 -0.83 -9.15
N ARG A 322 34.14 -0.26 -9.39
CA ARG A 322 35.40 -0.79 -8.85
C ARG A 322 35.50 -0.44 -7.37
N ARG A 323 36.02 -1.38 -6.55
CA ARG A 323 36.26 -1.19 -5.10
C ARG A 323 37.01 0.10 -4.75
N ARG A 324 37.95 0.53 -5.62
CA ARG A 324 38.71 1.77 -5.43
C ARG A 324 37.83 3.02 -5.49
N GLU A 325 36.89 3.09 -6.43
CA GLU A 325 35.97 4.22 -6.58
C GLU A 325 35.02 4.31 -5.40
N ILE A 326 34.47 3.16 -4.98
CA ILE A 326 33.63 3.05 -3.79
C ILE A 326 34.39 3.56 -2.56
N GLN A 327 35.64 3.17 -2.38
CA GLN A 327 36.45 3.63 -1.23
C GLN A 327 36.74 5.13 -1.26
N ILE A 328 36.88 5.74 -2.44
CA ILE A 328 37.05 7.19 -2.58
C ILE A 328 35.79 7.91 -2.09
N ASP A 329 34.61 7.45 -2.50
CA ASP A 329 33.34 8.07 -2.09
C ASP A 329 33.05 7.86 -0.60
N ILE A 330 33.36 6.68 -0.05
CA ILE A 330 33.30 6.42 1.41
C ILE A 330 34.14 7.46 2.15
N LYS A 331 35.41 7.63 1.76
CA LYS A 331 36.30 8.59 2.42
C LYS A 331 35.82 10.03 2.29
N LYS A 332 35.27 10.43 1.13
CA LYS A 332 34.68 11.76 0.95
C LYS A 332 33.49 11.98 1.87
N LYS A 333 32.58 11.00 1.96
CA LYS A 333 31.41 11.03 2.84
C LYS A 333 31.81 11.11 4.32
N GLU A 334 32.71 10.24 4.77
CA GLU A 334 33.21 10.25 6.15
C GLU A 334 33.87 11.58 6.50
N LYS A 335 34.71 12.12 5.61
CA LYS A 335 35.32 13.44 5.80
C LYS A 335 34.28 14.56 5.90
N ALA A 336 33.25 14.55 5.07
CA ALA A 336 32.16 15.53 5.14
C ALA A 336 31.40 15.45 6.47
N ILE A 337 31.10 14.23 6.94
CA ILE A 337 30.45 13.99 8.23
C ILE A 337 31.30 14.55 9.39
N GLU A 338 32.61 14.29 9.41
CA GLU A 338 33.49 14.78 10.47
C GLU A 338 33.62 16.32 10.47
N ILE A 339 33.68 16.94 9.28
CA ILE A 339 33.70 18.40 9.16
C ILE A 339 32.41 19.01 9.71
N LEU A 340 31.25 18.46 9.34
CA LEU A 340 29.96 18.94 9.83
C LEU A 340 29.81 18.72 11.33
N ALA A 341 30.13 17.52 11.83
CA ALA A 341 30.02 17.20 13.24
C ALA A 341 30.91 18.10 14.11
N SER A 342 32.14 18.39 13.66
CA SER A 342 33.05 19.30 14.38
C SER A 342 32.63 20.77 14.31
N ARG A 343 32.15 21.24 13.15
CA ARG A 343 31.72 22.64 12.93
C ARG A 343 30.47 23.00 13.73
N TYR A 344 29.50 22.09 13.79
CA TYR A 344 28.21 22.36 14.40
C TYR A 344 28.09 21.85 15.84
N ALA A 345 29.10 21.16 16.38
CA ALA A 345 29.12 20.76 17.78
C ALA A 345 28.96 21.98 18.70
N ARG A 346 28.16 21.82 19.75
CA ARG A 346 27.97 22.83 20.79
C ARG A 346 28.58 22.31 22.07
N ARG A 347 29.23 23.22 22.83
CA ARG A 347 29.82 22.86 24.13
C ARG A 347 28.75 22.41 25.12
N ASP A 348 27.55 22.97 25.00
CA ASP A 348 26.39 22.67 25.84
C ASP A 348 25.34 21.92 25.01
N GLY A 349 25.18 20.62 25.27
CA GLY A 349 24.02 19.83 24.85
C GLY A 349 24.12 19.02 23.54
N LEU A 350 24.82 19.52 22.50
CA LEU A 350 24.90 18.83 21.20
C LEU A 350 26.30 18.29 20.89
N SER A 351 26.50 17.01 21.20
CA SER A 351 27.76 16.30 20.97
C SER A 351 28.00 16.01 19.48
N GLN A 352 29.27 15.81 19.11
CA GLN A 352 29.64 15.35 17.76
C GLN A 352 28.96 14.02 17.41
N GLU A 353 28.77 13.13 18.39
CA GLU A 353 28.15 11.83 18.15
C GLU A 353 26.66 11.96 17.83
N GLN A 354 25.94 12.86 18.50
CA GLN A 354 24.55 13.16 18.16
C GLN A 354 24.43 13.81 16.77
N LEU A 355 25.39 14.65 16.38
CA LEU A 355 25.45 15.20 15.02
C LEU A 355 25.71 14.12 13.96
N ARG A 356 26.64 13.20 14.22
CA ARG A 356 26.83 12.02 13.36
C ARG A 356 25.54 11.21 13.26
N GLN A 357 24.86 10.96 14.37
CA GLN A 357 23.58 10.26 14.41
C GLN A 357 22.51 10.98 13.56
N CYS A 358 22.42 12.31 13.61
CA CYS A 358 21.53 13.10 12.75
C CYS A 358 21.86 12.86 11.26
N LEU A 359 23.13 12.98 10.87
CA LEU A 359 23.60 12.77 9.50
C LEU A 359 23.36 11.33 9.01
N TYR A 360 23.59 10.34 9.86
CA TYR A 360 23.28 8.94 9.57
C TYR A 360 21.78 8.72 9.41
N SER A 361 20.93 9.39 10.19
CA SER A 361 19.47 9.28 10.06
C SER A 361 18.98 9.83 8.71
N ILE A 362 19.55 10.95 8.26
CA ILE A 362 19.28 11.50 6.91
C ILE A 362 19.79 10.53 5.83
N GLY A 363 20.97 9.96 6.03
CA GLY A 363 21.53 8.93 5.15
C GLY A 363 20.66 7.65 5.08
N ASP A 364 20.11 7.21 6.20
CA ASP A 364 19.19 6.08 6.29
C ASP A 364 17.89 6.40 5.51
N ASN A 365 17.38 7.64 5.57
CA ASN A 365 16.26 8.06 4.73
C ASN A 365 16.62 8.11 3.24
N ALA A 366 17.84 8.50 2.86
CA ALA A 366 18.30 8.40 1.48
C ALA A 366 18.35 6.95 0.99
N ALA A 367 18.84 6.03 1.82
CA ALA A 367 18.86 4.59 1.52
C ALA A 367 17.44 4.01 1.39
N PHE A 368 16.51 4.44 2.25
CA PHE A 368 15.10 4.11 2.13
C PHE A 368 14.56 4.51 0.75
N LEU A 369 14.77 5.76 0.32
CA LEU A 369 14.30 6.25 -0.97
C LEU A 369 14.87 5.42 -2.12
N ARG A 370 16.17 5.08 -2.11
CA ARG A 370 16.74 4.25 -3.18
C ARG A 370 16.06 2.89 -3.29
N VAL A 371 15.87 2.20 -2.16
CA VAL A 371 15.28 0.86 -2.17
C VAL A 371 13.80 0.90 -2.52
N ASN A 372 13.08 1.91 -2.04
CA ASN A 372 11.63 1.95 -2.12
C ASN A 372 11.12 2.68 -3.36
N ARG A 373 11.61 3.90 -3.62
CA ARG A 373 11.14 4.80 -4.69
C ARG A 373 11.80 4.51 -6.04
N ASP A 374 13.11 4.27 -6.08
CA ASP A 374 13.83 4.15 -7.36
C ASP A 374 13.36 2.98 -8.25
N PRO A 375 12.82 1.85 -7.73
CA PRO A 375 12.14 0.87 -8.57
C PRO A 375 11.03 1.47 -9.43
N CYS A 376 10.28 2.47 -8.94
CA CYS A 376 9.30 3.18 -9.76
C CYS A 376 9.99 3.95 -10.90
N GLU A 377 11.08 4.66 -10.62
CA GLU A 377 11.86 5.39 -11.64
C GLU A 377 12.44 4.46 -12.70
N LYS A 378 12.96 3.30 -12.28
CA LYS A 378 13.44 2.25 -13.18
C LYS A 378 12.30 1.75 -14.07
N MET A 379 11.15 1.41 -13.52
CA MET A 379 10.01 0.93 -14.31
C MET A 379 9.46 2.00 -15.27
N ILE A 380 9.46 3.28 -14.86
CA ILE A 380 9.12 4.41 -15.74
C ILE A 380 10.12 4.49 -16.90
N PHE A 381 11.41 4.36 -16.63
CA PHE A 381 12.45 4.34 -17.66
C PHE A 381 12.23 3.17 -18.63
N GLN A 382 11.99 1.96 -18.12
CA GLN A 382 11.72 0.78 -18.94
C GLN A 382 10.49 0.97 -19.84
N LEU A 383 9.40 1.56 -19.32
CA LEU A 383 8.21 1.86 -20.10
C LEU A 383 8.52 2.81 -21.26
N LYS A 384 9.28 3.89 -21.01
CA LYS A 384 9.64 4.89 -22.03
C LYS A 384 10.66 4.39 -23.05
N GLU A 385 11.54 3.49 -22.65
CA GLU A 385 12.57 2.92 -23.52
C GLU A 385 12.00 1.87 -24.49
N PHE A 386 11.05 1.05 -24.02
CA PHE A 386 10.56 -0.10 -24.79
C PHE A 386 9.22 0.12 -25.48
N PHE A 387 8.44 1.12 -25.08
CA PHE A 387 7.09 1.35 -25.62
C PHE A 387 6.93 2.82 -26.03
N ASP A 388 6.41 3.05 -27.23
CA ASP A 388 5.99 4.36 -27.67
C ASP A 388 4.56 4.65 -27.14
N PRO A 389 4.20 5.89 -26.78
CA PRO A 389 2.84 6.20 -26.30
C PRO A 389 1.75 6.13 -27.38
N SER A 390 2.10 6.17 -28.66
CA SER A 390 1.15 6.21 -29.78
C SER A 390 1.30 5.02 -30.72
N ASP A 391 2.53 4.52 -30.92
CA ASP A 391 2.83 3.42 -31.83
C ASP A 391 2.86 2.06 -31.11
N ALA A 392 1.78 1.30 -31.27
CA ALA A 392 1.64 -0.04 -30.71
C ALA A 392 2.60 -1.09 -31.32
N LYS A 393 3.33 -0.75 -32.41
CA LYS A 393 4.32 -1.62 -33.05
C LYS A 393 5.67 -1.60 -32.32
N VAL A 394 5.97 -0.53 -31.57
CA VAL A 394 7.19 -0.43 -30.78
C VAL A 394 7.01 -1.17 -29.46
N GLY A 395 7.83 -2.21 -29.25
CA GLY A 395 7.75 -3.08 -28.07
C GLY A 395 6.70 -4.15 -28.28
N ARG A 396 5.44 -3.82 -28.02
CA ARG A 396 4.21 -4.61 -28.22
C ARG A 396 3.04 -3.69 -27.83
N SER A 397 1.85 -3.94 -28.36
CA SER A 397 0.64 -3.23 -27.89
C SER A 397 0.48 -3.37 -26.37
N LEU A 398 -0.14 -2.40 -25.72
CA LEU A 398 -0.48 -2.45 -24.29
C LEU A 398 -1.99 -2.56 -24.09
N ALA A 399 -2.76 -2.76 -25.16
CA ALA A 399 -4.20 -2.82 -25.08
C ALA A 399 -4.67 -3.97 -24.16
N ILE A 400 -5.73 -3.70 -23.40
CA ILE A 400 -6.42 -4.66 -22.54
C ILE A 400 -7.92 -4.58 -22.80
N HIS A 401 -8.61 -5.71 -22.68
CA HIS A 401 -10.05 -5.80 -22.88
C HIS A 401 -10.70 -6.53 -21.72
N SER A 402 -11.78 -5.96 -21.19
CA SER A 402 -12.54 -6.56 -20.09
C SER A 402 -12.97 -7.99 -20.45
N GLY A 403 -12.71 -8.93 -19.54
CA GLY A 403 -13.00 -10.36 -19.71
C GLY A 403 -11.90 -11.16 -20.41
N GLN A 404 -10.89 -10.52 -20.99
CA GLN A 404 -9.73 -11.21 -21.58
C GLN A 404 -8.55 -11.22 -20.59
N GLY A 405 -7.96 -12.40 -20.38
CA GLY A 405 -6.80 -12.54 -19.48
C GLY A 405 -7.06 -12.14 -18.02
N GLY A 406 -8.34 -12.05 -17.60
CA GLY A 406 -8.73 -11.58 -16.26
C GLY A 406 -8.86 -10.06 -16.12
N ALA A 407 -8.60 -9.28 -17.18
CA ALA A 407 -8.73 -7.84 -17.16
C ALA A 407 -10.18 -7.41 -16.88
N ARG A 408 -10.35 -6.36 -16.07
CA ARG A 408 -11.65 -5.74 -15.78
C ARG A 408 -11.83 -4.39 -16.49
N LEU A 409 -10.73 -3.73 -16.81
CA LEU A 409 -10.71 -2.50 -17.58
C LEU A 409 -10.58 -2.80 -19.08
N SER A 410 -10.95 -1.82 -19.91
CA SER A 410 -10.79 -1.89 -21.36
C SER A 410 -10.09 -0.64 -21.88
N HIS A 411 -8.81 -0.75 -22.20
CA HIS A 411 -7.99 0.35 -22.69
C HIS A 411 -7.35 0.00 -24.04
N ASN A 412 -7.32 0.95 -24.96
CA ASN A 412 -6.41 0.87 -26.10
C ASN A 412 -4.95 1.08 -25.63
N HIS A 413 -3.98 0.89 -26.53
CA HIS A 413 -2.56 0.98 -26.18
C HIS A 413 -2.18 2.34 -25.55
N SER A 414 -2.56 3.47 -26.16
CA SER A 414 -2.19 4.80 -25.67
C SER A 414 -2.82 5.12 -24.30
N ARG A 415 -4.06 4.70 -24.09
CA ARG A 415 -4.77 4.83 -22.81
C ARG A 415 -4.12 3.96 -21.72
N GLN A 416 -3.75 2.71 -22.03
CA GLN A 416 -3.04 1.85 -21.07
C GLN A 416 -1.66 2.41 -20.76
N TYR A 417 -0.90 2.86 -21.76
CA TYR A 417 0.40 3.50 -21.55
C TYR A 417 0.27 4.67 -20.58
N SER A 418 -0.69 5.57 -20.84
CA SER A 418 -1.00 6.73 -20.00
C SER A 418 -1.40 6.31 -18.57
N TYR A 419 -2.20 5.25 -18.44
CA TYR A 419 -2.64 4.71 -17.17
C TYR A 419 -1.49 4.10 -16.34
N VAL A 420 -0.51 3.45 -16.98
CA VAL A 420 0.66 2.89 -16.32
C VAL A 420 1.64 3.98 -15.89
N ILE A 421 2.02 4.89 -16.81
CA ILE A 421 3.02 5.93 -16.51
C ILE A 421 2.55 6.84 -15.36
N GLN A 422 1.26 7.19 -15.33
CA GLN A 422 0.71 8.01 -14.26
C GLN A 422 0.67 7.26 -12.91
N SER A 423 0.41 5.95 -12.92
CA SER A 423 0.36 5.13 -11.71
C SER A 423 1.74 4.99 -11.09
N LEU A 424 2.75 4.67 -11.91
CA LEU A 424 4.14 4.59 -11.46
C LEU A 424 4.67 5.95 -10.97
N THR A 425 4.27 7.04 -11.64
CA THR A 425 4.63 8.40 -11.22
C THR A 425 4.00 8.76 -9.88
N LEU A 426 2.71 8.47 -9.69
CA LEU A 426 2.04 8.66 -8.42
C LEU A 426 2.71 7.86 -7.30
N TRP A 427 2.98 6.57 -7.52
CA TRP A 427 3.67 5.71 -6.57
C TRP A 427 5.05 6.24 -6.18
N LYS A 428 5.83 6.74 -7.15
CA LYS A 428 7.11 7.40 -6.91
C LYS A 428 6.95 8.61 -5.97
N GLU A 429 5.96 9.48 -6.21
CA GLU A 429 5.72 10.66 -5.37
C GLU A 429 5.22 10.30 -3.96
N ILE A 430 4.39 9.26 -3.83
CA ILE A 430 3.96 8.73 -2.52
C ILE A 430 5.17 8.23 -1.72
N LEU A 431 6.02 7.40 -2.35
CA LEU A 431 7.20 6.81 -1.69
C LEU A 431 8.25 7.87 -1.35
N GLN A 432 8.35 8.93 -2.18
CA GLN A 432 9.17 10.10 -1.89
C GLN A 432 8.74 10.83 -0.61
N ASP A 433 7.44 10.89 -0.31
CA ASP A 433 6.89 11.55 0.89
C ASP A 433 6.52 10.56 2.02
N MET A 434 6.95 9.30 1.93
CA MET A 434 6.47 8.22 2.80
C MET A 434 6.68 8.49 4.30
N PHE A 435 7.83 9.04 4.70
CA PHE A 435 8.09 9.33 6.13
C PHE A 435 7.14 10.41 6.67
N ARG A 436 6.81 11.41 5.85
CA ARG A 436 5.83 12.43 6.21
C ARG A 436 4.43 11.85 6.26
N LEU A 437 4.04 11.06 5.26
CA LEU A 437 2.75 10.36 5.24
C LEU A 437 2.59 9.46 6.46
N TRP A 438 3.62 8.71 6.85
CA TRP A 438 3.60 7.86 8.05
C TRP A 438 3.41 8.68 9.32
N THR A 439 4.13 9.81 9.44
CA THR A 439 4.00 10.72 10.59
C THR A 439 2.57 11.28 10.69
N LEU A 440 1.98 11.69 9.56
CA LEU A 440 0.61 12.18 9.52
C LEU A 440 -0.41 11.07 9.81
N ALA A 441 -0.16 9.85 9.32
CA ALA A 441 -0.98 8.69 9.59
C ALA A 441 -1.03 8.37 11.08
N GLU A 442 0.12 8.38 11.77
CA GLU A 442 0.14 8.23 13.23
C GLU A 442 -0.60 9.36 13.95
N GLN A 443 -0.46 10.60 13.49
CA GLN A 443 -1.18 11.72 14.09
C GLN A 443 -2.71 11.61 13.93
N ASP A 444 -3.18 11.05 12.82
CA ASP A 444 -4.60 10.74 12.62
C ASP A 444 -5.03 9.57 13.52
N LEU A 445 -4.24 8.48 13.59
CA LEU A 445 -4.54 7.32 14.45
C LEU A 445 -4.63 7.69 15.93
N LEU A 446 -3.65 8.46 16.40
CA LEU A 446 -3.50 8.89 17.79
C LEU A 446 -4.26 10.19 18.10
N SER A 447 -5.15 10.62 17.23
CA SER A 447 -5.97 11.81 17.44
C SER A 447 -6.90 11.64 18.64
N THR A 448 -6.89 12.61 19.56
CA THR A 448 -7.81 12.66 20.71
C THR A 448 -9.22 13.14 20.32
N THR A 449 -9.38 13.79 19.17
CA THR A 449 -10.66 14.34 18.68
C THR A 449 -11.39 13.36 17.75
N ALA A 450 -10.74 12.92 16.68
CA ALA A 450 -11.29 11.90 15.77
C ALA A 450 -11.06 10.48 16.30
N ARG A 451 -12.10 9.82 16.82
CA ARG A 451 -12.04 8.43 17.31
C ARG A 451 -12.43 7.41 16.24
N TYR A 452 -11.95 6.18 16.40
CA TYR A 452 -12.36 5.07 15.55
C TYR A 452 -13.73 4.49 15.96
N ARG A 453 -14.42 3.87 15.01
CA ARG A 453 -15.56 2.97 15.24
C ARG A 453 -15.16 1.57 14.85
N LEU A 454 -15.52 0.59 15.67
CA LEU A 454 -15.28 -0.82 15.35
C LEU A 454 -16.42 -1.28 14.44
N THR A 455 -16.10 -1.63 13.20
CA THR A 455 -17.09 -1.86 12.14
C THR A 455 -16.70 -3.08 11.32
N ASP A 456 -17.66 -3.95 11.03
CA ASP A 456 -17.46 -5.00 10.04
C ASP A 456 -17.48 -4.38 8.65
N THR A 457 -16.39 -4.57 7.93
CA THR A 457 -16.15 -3.97 6.61
C THR A 457 -16.45 -4.94 5.48
N GLY A 458 -16.93 -6.15 5.77
CA GLY A 458 -17.02 -7.26 4.81
C GLY A 458 -15.68 -8.01 4.65
N GLN A 459 -14.56 -7.38 5.03
CA GLN A 459 -13.22 -8.01 5.11
C GLN A 459 -12.87 -8.41 6.56
N GLY A 460 -13.86 -8.38 7.46
CA GLY A 460 -13.69 -8.57 8.89
C GLY A 460 -13.86 -7.28 9.69
N LEU A 461 -13.69 -7.44 11.01
CA LEU A 461 -13.89 -6.39 11.98
C LEU A 461 -12.68 -5.44 12.03
N ASN A 462 -12.89 -4.19 11.63
CA ASN A 462 -11.84 -3.19 11.50
C ASN A 462 -12.12 -1.94 12.35
N ARG A 463 -11.05 -1.29 12.80
CA ARG A 463 -11.10 0.04 13.42
C ARG A 463 -11.20 1.08 12.31
N VAL A 464 -12.42 1.50 11.97
CA VAL A 464 -12.67 2.53 10.95
C VAL A 464 -12.50 3.92 11.57
N GLN A 465 -11.57 4.72 11.05
CA GLN A 465 -11.24 6.05 11.58
C GLN A 465 -10.97 7.05 10.45
N PRO A 466 -11.57 8.25 10.47
CA PRO A 466 -11.21 9.32 9.55
C PRO A 466 -9.74 9.71 9.70
N ALA A 467 -9.05 9.92 8.57
CA ALA A 467 -7.65 10.36 8.57
C ALA A 467 -7.46 11.63 7.71
N PRO A 468 -7.95 12.79 8.19
CA PRO A 468 -8.00 14.01 7.40
C PRO A 468 -6.62 14.58 7.04
N LYS A 469 -5.61 14.43 7.92
CA LYS A 469 -4.25 14.94 7.64
C LYS A 469 -3.59 14.13 6.54
N THR A 470 -3.68 12.82 6.64
CA THR A 470 -3.14 11.86 5.66
C THR A 470 -3.85 12.02 4.32
N LEU A 471 -5.18 12.10 4.31
CA LEU A 471 -5.98 12.30 3.11
C LEU A 471 -5.65 13.62 2.40
N ARG A 472 -5.51 14.72 3.15
CA ARG A 472 -5.12 16.02 2.57
C ARG A 472 -3.73 15.95 1.94
N ALA A 473 -2.76 15.33 2.62
CA ALA A 473 -1.42 15.16 2.06
C ALA A 473 -1.44 14.31 0.78
N MET A 474 -2.23 13.24 0.75
CA MET A 474 -2.38 12.39 -0.42
C MET A 474 -3.03 13.14 -1.60
N HIS A 475 -4.04 13.97 -1.39
CA HIS A 475 -4.60 14.82 -2.44
C HIS A 475 -3.61 15.84 -3.00
N VAL A 476 -2.73 16.41 -2.16
CA VAL A 476 -1.65 17.28 -2.65
C VAL A 476 -0.67 16.51 -3.54
N ILE A 477 -0.28 15.29 -3.14
CA ILE A 477 0.59 14.42 -3.95
C ILE A 477 -0.08 14.07 -5.28
N LEU A 478 -1.36 13.69 -5.25
CA LEU A 478 -2.13 13.35 -6.44
C LEU A 478 -2.25 14.55 -7.40
N SER A 479 -2.57 15.73 -6.88
CA SER A 479 -2.66 16.94 -7.70
C SER A 479 -1.32 17.29 -8.36
N ASN A 480 -0.21 17.16 -7.64
CA ASN A 480 1.12 17.37 -8.20
C ASN A 480 1.44 16.35 -9.30
N ALA A 481 1.09 15.07 -9.10
CA ALA A 481 1.26 14.03 -10.12
C ALA A 481 0.44 14.35 -11.38
N GLN A 482 -0.84 14.69 -11.21
CA GLN A 482 -1.72 15.08 -12.32
C GLN A 482 -1.18 16.28 -13.11
N GLN A 483 -0.69 17.32 -12.41
CA GLN A 483 -0.09 18.49 -13.05
C GLN A 483 1.18 18.15 -13.85
N ASN A 484 2.02 17.24 -13.33
CA ASN A 484 3.25 16.84 -13.99
C ASN A 484 3.03 16.00 -15.26
N ILE A 485 1.93 15.24 -15.32
CA ILE A 485 1.62 14.34 -16.43
C ILE A 485 0.77 15.02 -17.50
N GLY A 486 -0.11 15.95 -17.09
CA GLY A 486 -0.94 16.77 -17.98
C GLY A 486 -2.30 16.15 -18.33
N SER A 487 -2.43 14.82 -18.28
CA SER A 487 -3.70 14.09 -18.41
C SER A 487 -3.83 13.03 -17.30
N TRP A 488 -5.06 12.63 -16.98
CA TRP A 488 -5.36 11.62 -15.96
C TRP A 488 -6.39 10.63 -16.48
N VAL A 489 -6.05 9.34 -16.47
CA VAL A 489 -6.95 8.24 -16.86
C VAL A 489 -7.48 7.53 -15.60
N GLY A 490 -8.78 7.26 -15.55
CA GLY A 490 -9.39 6.54 -14.43
C GLY A 490 -9.68 7.40 -13.20
N SER A 491 -10.16 6.77 -12.13
CA SER A 491 -10.67 7.49 -10.96
C SER A 491 -9.54 8.10 -10.11
N SER A 492 -9.74 9.36 -9.69
CA SER A 492 -8.88 10.07 -8.74
C SER A 492 -9.27 9.85 -7.28
N VAL A 493 -10.23 8.96 -7.01
CA VAL A 493 -10.72 8.68 -5.66
C VAL A 493 -9.64 7.97 -4.84
N VAL A 494 -9.43 8.48 -3.63
CA VAL A 494 -8.56 7.92 -2.59
C VAL A 494 -9.44 7.47 -1.43
N HIS A 495 -9.40 6.19 -1.11
CA HIS A 495 -10.10 5.59 0.02
C HIS A 495 -9.34 5.85 1.32
N MET A 496 -10.07 6.27 2.36
CA MET A 496 -9.49 6.57 3.67
C MET A 496 -10.58 6.72 4.73
N GLY A 497 -10.48 5.95 5.81
CA GLY A 497 -11.48 5.95 6.88
C GLY A 497 -12.82 5.37 6.44
N ASP A 498 -12.81 4.41 5.51
CA ASP A 498 -13.98 3.74 4.95
C ASP A 498 -13.80 2.21 4.95
N HIS A 499 -14.68 1.44 4.33
CA HIS A 499 -14.57 -0.02 4.38
C HIS A 499 -13.39 -0.59 3.57
N ASN A 500 -12.88 0.13 2.58
CA ASN A 500 -11.74 -0.28 1.75
C ASN A 500 -10.41 0.00 2.44
N VAL A 501 -10.30 1.18 3.04
CA VAL A 501 -9.13 1.62 3.79
C VAL A 501 -9.62 2.10 5.16
N PRO A 502 -9.81 1.18 6.12
CA PRO A 502 -10.43 1.48 7.41
C PRO A 502 -9.76 2.61 8.19
N ASN A 503 -8.45 2.72 8.11
CA ASN A 503 -7.71 3.76 8.81
C ASN A 503 -6.38 4.02 8.10
N SER A 504 -5.66 5.05 8.54
CA SER A 504 -4.38 5.44 7.95
C SER A 504 -3.25 4.43 8.18
N LEU A 505 -3.37 3.47 9.10
CA LEU A 505 -2.40 2.38 9.22
C LEU A 505 -2.48 1.46 8.00
N VAL A 506 -3.71 1.07 7.61
CA VAL A 506 -3.95 0.24 6.42
C VAL A 506 -3.45 0.94 5.15
N PHE A 507 -3.70 2.25 5.04
CA PHE A 507 -3.16 3.07 3.94
C PHE A 507 -1.64 2.96 3.87
N VAL A 508 -0.95 3.27 4.97
CA VAL A 508 0.51 3.30 4.99
C VAL A 508 1.10 1.91 4.71
N ASP A 509 0.53 0.86 5.28
CA ASP A 509 0.97 -0.51 5.03
C ASP A 509 0.82 -0.87 3.54
N LYS A 510 -0.34 -0.58 2.95
CA LYS A 510 -0.63 -0.80 1.53
C LYS A 510 0.42 -0.14 0.62
N TYR A 511 0.67 1.17 0.77
CA TYR A 511 1.62 1.86 -0.11
C TYR A 511 3.10 1.56 0.20
N SER A 512 3.42 1.14 1.43
CA SER A 512 4.78 0.70 1.76
C SER A 512 5.20 -0.58 1.02
N GLN A 513 4.26 -1.32 0.44
CA GLN A 513 4.52 -2.58 -0.25
C GLN A 513 4.87 -2.41 -1.74
N ILE A 514 4.72 -1.22 -2.33
CA ILE A 514 4.96 -1.00 -3.77
C ILE A 514 6.35 -1.50 -4.19
N TYR A 515 7.38 -1.21 -3.40
CA TYR A 515 8.74 -1.61 -3.75
C TYR A 515 8.89 -3.14 -3.75
N ARG A 516 8.13 -3.88 -2.92
CA ARG A 516 8.17 -5.34 -2.91
C ARG A 516 7.70 -5.92 -4.22
N ILE A 517 6.79 -5.23 -4.93
CA ILE A 517 6.32 -5.63 -6.26
C ILE A 517 7.36 -5.27 -7.33
N LEU A 518 7.84 -4.02 -7.33
CA LEU A 518 8.66 -3.51 -8.43
C LEU A 518 10.14 -3.92 -8.34
N LEU A 519 10.70 -4.05 -7.14
CA LEU A 519 12.12 -4.35 -6.94
C LEU A 519 12.49 -5.72 -7.50
N PRO A 520 11.74 -6.82 -7.26
CA PRO A 520 12.02 -8.11 -7.89
C PRO A 520 12.02 -8.05 -9.41
N ILE A 521 11.08 -7.32 -10.02
CA ILE A 521 11.01 -7.15 -11.48
C ILE A 521 12.25 -6.43 -11.98
N CYS A 522 12.62 -5.31 -11.34
CA CYS A 522 13.83 -4.56 -11.68
C CYS A 522 15.10 -5.43 -11.55
N ASN A 523 15.19 -6.22 -10.48
CA ASN A 523 16.31 -7.13 -10.24
C ASN A 523 16.38 -8.19 -11.35
N THR A 524 15.26 -8.87 -11.66
CA THR A 524 15.19 -9.83 -12.76
C THR A 524 15.68 -9.22 -14.06
N LEU A 525 15.12 -8.07 -14.47
CA LEU A 525 15.50 -7.40 -15.72
C LEU A 525 16.98 -7.03 -15.77
N SER A 526 17.56 -6.56 -14.66
CA SER A 526 18.97 -6.19 -14.57
C SER A 526 19.94 -7.37 -14.65
N GLN A 527 19.48 -8.58 -14.32
CA GLN A 527 20.31 -9.79 -14.29
C GLN A 527 20.22 -10.59 -15.59
N ILE A 528 19.20 -10.38 -16.43
CA ILE A 528 19.06 -11.03 -17.74
C ILE A 528 20.35 -10.94 -18.59
N PRO A 529 21.03 -9.78 -18.72
CA PRO A 529 22.27 -9.69 -19.49
C PRO A 529 23.35 -10.67 -19.01
N LYS A 530 23.44 -10.92 -17.70
CA LYS A 530 24.40 -11.87 -17.13
C LYS A 530 24.03 -13.32 -17.43
N LEU A 531 22.73 -13.64 -17.53
CA LEU A 531 22.29 -14.96 -17.97
C LEU A 531 22.71 -15.24 -19.41
N MET A 532 22.74 -14.20 -20.26
CA MET A 532 23.17 -14.30 -21.66
C MET A 532 24.67 -14.56 -21.82
N GLU A 533 25.49 -14.33 -20.79
CA GLU A 533 26.92 -14.69 -20.78
C GLU A 533 27.14 -16.21 -20.68
N VAL A 534 26.15 -16.96 -20.16
CA VAL A 534 26.21 -18.42 -20.02
C VAL A 534 25.68 -19.07 -21.30
N PRO A 535 26.48 -19.85 -22.07
CA PRO A 535 26.07 -20.35 -23.38
C PRO A 535 24.78 -21.20 -23.39
N SER A 536 24.59 -22.05 -22.37
CA SER A 536 23.40 -22.90 -22.26
C SER A 536 22.13 -22.08 -21.97
N LEU A 537 22.21 -21.08 -21.10
CA LEU A 537 21.10 -20.20 -20.78
C LEU A 537 20.77 -19.26 -21.95
N LYS A 538 21.79 -18.77 -22.65
CA LYS A 538 21.61 -18.01 -23.89
C LYS A 538 20.85 -18.82 -24.94
N ALA A 539 21.22 -20.09 -25.14
CA ALA A 539 20.53 -20.96 -26.08
C ALA A 539 19.06 -21.20 -25.69
N TYR A 540 18.79 -21.43 -24.40
CA TYR A 540 17.43 -21.52 -23.86
C TYR A 540 16.62 -20.24 -24.10
N ILE A 541 17.16 -19.07 -23.72
CA ILE A 541 16.46 -17.79 -23.86
C ILE A 541 16.19 -17.46 -25.33
N THR A 542 17.17 -17.66 -26.21
CA THR A 542 17.03 -17.42 -27.65
C THR A 542 15.98 -18.34 -28.26
N LYS A 543 15.91 -19.60 -27.82
CA LYS A 543 14.94 -20.58 -28.32
C LYS A 543 13.52 -20.27 -27.86
N GLU A 544 13.32 -20.01 -26.57
CA GLU A 544 11.97 -19.85 -25.99
C GLU A 544 11.40 -18.44 -26.17
N PHE A 545 12.25 -17.41 -26.15
CA PHE A 545 11.83 -16.01 -26.14
C PHE A 545 12.33 -15.20 -27.34
N GLY A 546 13.20 -15.77 -28.19
CA GLY A 546 13.76 -15.09 -29.37
C GLY A 546 15.05 -14.34 -29.08
N SER A 547 15.02 -13.35 -28.19
CA SER A 547 16.20 -12.57 -27.81
C SER A 547 16.14 -12.06 -26.36
N GLU A 548 17.25 -11.51 -25.88
CA GLU A 548 17.29 -10.78 -24.60
C GLU A 548 16.26 -9.66 -24.56
N ARG A 549 16.18 -8.87 -25.65
CA ARG A 549 15.27 -7.75 -25.76
C ARG A 549 13.81 -8.22 -25.80
N ASP A 550 13.52 -9.29 -26.52
CA ASP A 550 12.16 -9.85 -26.61
C ASP A 550 11.67 -10.39 -25.26
N LEU A 551 12.55 -11.05 -24.49
CA LEU A 551 12.27 -11.49 -23.13
C LEU A 551 11.96 -10.31 -22.19
N GLN A 552 12.77 -9.23 -22.25
CA GLN A 552 12.53 -8.03 -21.45
C GLN A 552 11.18 -7.37 -21.80
N ILE A 553 10.91 -7.18 -23.10
CA ILE A 553 9.64 -6.63 -23.60
C ILE A 553 8.47 -7.49 -23.18
N GLU A 554 8.60 -8.81 -23.17
CA GLU A 554 7.54 -9.70 -22.76
C GLU A 554 7.17 -9.58 -21.29
N ILE A 555 8.16 -9.62 -20.40
CA ILE A 555 7.95 -9.44 -18.95
C ILE A 555 7.30 -8.07 -18.69
N LEU A 556 7.84 -7.02 -19.32
CA LEU A 556 7.33 -5.66 -19.17
C LEU A 556 5.92 -5.49 -19.75
N SER A 557 5.65 -6.04 -20.93
CA SER A 557 4.33 -5.97 -21.56
C SER A 557 3.28 -6.68 -20.74
N ASP A 558 3.58 -7.86 -20.19
CA ASP A 558 2.63 -8.59 -19.34
C ASP A 558 2.36 -7.82 -18.04
N PHE A 559 3.41 -7.28 -17.40
CA PHE A 559 3.26 -6.45 -16.21
C PHE A 559 2.45 -5.17 -16.49
N PHE A 560 2.82 -4.39 -17.51
CA PHE A 560 2.14 -3.13 -17.83
C PHE A 560 0.68 -3.30 -18.30
N ARG A 561 0.33 -4.47 -18.86
CA ARG A 561 -1.07 -4.81 -19.14
C ARG A 561 -1.79 -5.25 -17.86
N HIS A 562 -1.31 -6.30 -17.21
CA HIS A 562 -2.10 -7.08 -16.25
C HIS A 562 -1.85 -6.73 -14.78
N ALA A 563 -0.81 -5.96 -14.46
CA ALA A 563 -0.69 -5.34 -13.13
C ALA A 563 -1.51 -4.06 -13.00
N PHE A 564 -2.12 -3.57 -14.09
CA PHE A 564 -2.87 -2.32 -14.18
C PHE A 564 -4.20 -2.50 -14.92
N ASP A 565 -4.87 -3.64 -14.74
CA ASP A 565 -6.08 -4.03 -15.49
C ASP A 565 -7.38 -3.97 -14.67
N GLY A 566 -7.32 -3.44 -13.44
CA GLY A 566 -8.45 -3.32 -12.52
C GLY A 566 -8.88 -4.63 -11.86
N SER A 567 -8.14 -5.73 -12.03
CA SER A 567 -8.40 -7.01 -11.37
C SER A 567 -8.01 -7.01 -9.87
N GLY A 568 -8.38 -8.07 -9.14
CA GLY A 568 -7.90 -8.34 -7.78
C GLY A 568 -8.90 -8.20 -6.63
N ALA A 569 -10.16 -7.87 -6.91
CA ALA A 569 -11.26 -7.95 -5.94
C ALA A 569 -12.55 -8.43 -6.63
N ASP A 570 -13.67 -8.55 -5.91
CA ASP A 570 -14.92 -9.09 -6.46
C ASP A 570 -15.76 -8.05 -7.22
N ASN A 571 -15.70 -6.77 -6.82
CA ASN A 571 -16.47 -5.67 -7.41
C ASN A 571 -15.55 -4.52 -7.92
N PHE A 572 -16.13 -3.51 -8.57
CA PHE A 572 -15.42 -2.33 -9.07
C PHE A 572 -15.13 -1.27 -7.99
N TYR A 573 -15.66 -1.47 -6.78
CA TYR A 573 -15.46 -0.60 -5.64
C TYR A 573 -14.13 -0.91 -4.93
N ASP A 574 -13.83 -2.19 -4.78
CA ASP A 574 -12.66 -2.74 -4.07
C ASP A 574 -11.43 -2.89 -5.00
N ALA A 575 -11.67 -3.03 -6.31
CA ALA A 575 -10.67 -3.04 -7.37
C ALA A 575 -11.17 -2.28 -8.60
N GLY A 576 -10.28 -1.75 -9.43
CA GLY A 576 -10.68 -0.95 -10.60
C GLY A 576 -9.73 0.21 -10.82
N SER A 577 -10.27 1.35 -11.26
CA SER A 577 -9.43 2.47 -11.68
C SER A 577 -9.15 3.54 -10.62
N CYS A 578 -9.71 3.38 -9.41
CA CYS A 578 -9.39 4.25 -8.27
C CYS A 578 -7.91 4.14 -7.88
N VAL A 579 -7.42 5.12 -7.14
CA VAL A 579 -6.00 5.23 -6.79
C VAL A 579 -5.52 3.99 -6.03
N ASP A 580 -6.35 3.51 -5.11
CA ASP A 580 -6.08 2.31 -4.32
C ASP A 580 -6.26 1.02 -5.12
N GLY A 581 -7.17 1.00 -6.10
CA GLY A 581 -7.47 -0.15 -6.96
C GLY A 581 -6.31 -0.53 -7.88
N ARG A 582 -5.50 0.44 -8.30
CA ARG A 582 -4.28 0.22 -9.10
C ARG A 582 -3.32 -0.76 -8.42
N LEU A 583 -3.13 -0.61 -7.11
CA LEU A 583 -2.22 -1.47 -6.37
C LEU A 583 -2.82 -2.86 -6.09
N THR A 584 -4.15 -2.95 -5.99
CA THR A 584 -4.87 -4.22 -5.89
C THR A 584 -4.61 -5.10 -7.13
N SER A 585 -4.65 -4.52 -8.34
CA SER A 585 -4.33 -5.24 -9.58
C SER A 585 -2.87 -5.70 -9.65
N ALA A 586 -1.93 -4.87 -9.19
CA ALA A 586 -0.52 -5.25 -9.15
C ALA A 586 -0.24 -6.41 -8.19
N TRP A 587 -0.94 -6.46 -7.06
CA TRP A 587 -0.90 -7.60 -6.15
C TRP A 587 -1.49 -8.87 -6.76
N ASN A 588 -2.62 -8.75 -7.47
CA ASN A 588 -3.20 -9.88 -8.20
C ASN A 588 -2.25 -10.44 -9.26
N TRP A 589 -1.53 -9.56 -9.97
CA TRP A 589 -0.47 -9.99 -10.91
C TRP A 589 0.63 -10.77 -10.19
N CYS A 590 1.11 -10.29 -9.03
CA CYS A 590 2.12 -10.98 -8.23
C CYS A 590 1.67 -12.40 -7.82
N ALA A 591 0.41 -12.55 -7.41
CA ALA A 591 -0.17 -13.85 -7.05
C ALA A 591 -0.24 -14.83 -8.24
N SER A 592 -0.13 -14.34 -9.48
CA SER A 592 -0.14 -15.14 -10.70
C SER A 592 1.24 -15.43 -11.29
N ILE A 593 2.33 -14.92 -10.69
CA ILE A 593 3.67 -14.94 -11.30
C ILE A 593 4.15 -16.35 -11.64
N GLU A 594 3.83 -17.33 -10.79
CA GLU A 594 4.21 -18.74 -10.96
C GLU A 594 3.56 -19.39 -12.20
N LYS A 595 2.46 -18.81 -12.69
CA LYS A 595 1.73 -19.28 -13.88
C LYS A 595 2.27 -18.65 -15.17
N LYS A 596 3.16 -17.66 -15.07
CA LYS A 596 3.72 -16.96 -16.23
C LYS A 596 4.84 -17.81 -16.84
N ARG A 597 4.88 -17.92 -18.18
CA ARG A 597 5.88 -18.77 -18.87
C ARG A 597 7.33 -18.36 -18.62
N TYR A 598 7.56 -17.08 -18.30
CA TYR A 598 8.88 -16.53 -17.96
C TYR A 598 9.22 -16.67 -16.46
N PHE A 599 8.43 -17.39 -15.66
CA PHE A 599 8.70 -17.58 -14.23
C PHE A 599 10.06 -18.23 -13.96
N SER A 600 10.50 -19.14 -14.83
CA SER A 600 11.84 -19.75 -14.76
C SER A 600 12.96 -18.70 -14.77
N ILE A 601 12.78 -17.58 -15.47
CA ILE A 601 13.75 -16.48 -15.52
C ILE A 601 13.81 -15.75 -14.18
N PHE A 602 12.68 -15.55 -13.49
CA PHE A 602 12.69 -15.02 -12.13
C PHE A 602 13.50 -15.93 -11.21
N LEU A 603 13.28 -17.24 -11.25
CA LEU A 603 14.05 -18.19 -10.44
C LEU A 603 15.56 -18.15 -10.75
N LEU A 604 15.93 -18.12 -12.03
CA LEU A 604 17.33 -18.06 -12.49
C LEU A 604 18.04 -16.75 -12.08
N THR A 605 17.30 -15.69 -11.82
CA THR A 605 17.82 -14.39 -11.36
C THR A 605 17.82 -14.24 -9.84
N GLY A 606 17.49 -15.30 -9.10
CA GLY A 606 17.54 -15.35 -7.64
C GLY A 606 16.24 -14.92 -6.95
N PHE A 607 15.12 -14.85 -7.68
CA PHE A 607 13.81 -14.57 -7.08
C PHE A 607 13.37 -15.70 -6.13
N SER A 608 13.08 -15.34 -4.88
CA SER A 608 12.53 -16.27 -3.88
C SER A 608 11.06 -16.01 -3.53
N GLY A 609 10.48 -14.90 -4.00
CA GLY A 609 9.12 -14.46 -3.67
C GLY A 609 9.03 -12.96 -3.41
N PHE A 610 7.80 -12.43 -3.41
CA PHE A 610 7.51 -11.01 -3.16
C PHE A 610 7.51 -10.63 -1.67
N ASP A 611 7.63 -11.59 -0.75
CA ASP A 611 7.73 -11.36 0.70
C ASP A 611 9.10 -11.68 1.31
N GLY A 612 10.04 -12.12 0.46
CA GLY A 612 11.34 -12.68 0.85
C GLY A 612 12.38 -11.67 1.35
N ALA A 613 13.48 -12.19 1.90
CA ALA A 613 14.68 -11.41 2.18
C ALA A 613 15.56 -11.41 0.93
N TRP A 614 15.61 -10.26 0.25
CA TRP A 614 16.43 -10.01 -0.95
C TRP A 614 17.84 -9.55 -0.60
#